data_AF-A0A9D9ZGN9-F1
#
_entry.id   AF-A0A9D9ZGN9-F1
#
_cell.length_a   1.000
_cell.length_b   1.000
_cell.length_c   1.000
_cell.angle_alpha   90.00
_cell.angle_beta   90.00
_cell.angle_gamma   90.00
#
_symmetry.space_group_name_H-M   'P 1'
#
loop_
_entity.id
_entity.type
_entity.pdbx_description
1 polymer ?
#
loop_
_entity_poly.entity_id
_entity_poly.type
_entity_poly.pdbx_seq_one_letter_code
_entity_poly.pdbx_strand_id
1 'polypeptide(L)'
;MKKVLILMVLILSSLSFSTPYKDERGILVMEYEEWEEFYNNPGGEDEMCVIIGSLIMEESYLKEGKKVGKTLEENQSIIRSLNYLLSEGLDVESDGMHEYYYVNFCKKPTEKELNLVGSPTFKREMNKIFSTYDPKK
;
A
#
# COMPACT_ATOMS: atom_id res chain seq x y z
N MET A 1 50.84 -5.55 -30.28
CA MET A 1 50.48 -5.35 -28.85
C MET A 1 49.58 -4.13 -28.75
N LYS A 2 48.41 -4.28 -28.10
CA LYS A 2 47.62 -3.24 -27.39
C LYS A 2 47.14 -2.05 -28.26
N LYS A 3 45.86 -1.73 -28.42
CA LYS A 3 44.66 -1.98 -27.62
C LYS A 3 43.46 -1.95 -28.56
N VAL A 4 42.64 -2.99 -28.53
CA VAL A 4 41.24 -2.90 -28.97
C VAL A 4 40.57 -2.00 -27.93
N LEU A 5 40.40 -0.71 -28.24
CA LEU A 5 39.49 0.13 -27.49
C LEU A 5 38.08 -0.24 -27.97
N ILE A 6 37.56 -1.32 -27.39
CA ILE A 6 36.13 -1.60 -27.37
C ILE A 6 35.48 -0.31 -26.87
N LEU A 7 34.77 0.36 -27.77
CA LEU A 7 33.89 1.46 -27.48
C LEU A 7 32.71 0.87 -26.68
N MET A 8 32.98 0.54 -25.42
CA MET A 8 32.04 0.11 -24.39
C MET A 8 31.25 1.33 -23.92
N VAL A 9 30.66 2.05 -24.87
CA VAL A 9 29.84 3.23 -24.59
C VAL A 9 28.42 2.72 -24.39
N LEU A 10 28.06 2.63 -23.11
CA LEU A 10 26.71 2.74 -22.59
C LEU A 10 25.76 1.58 -22.91
N ILE A 11 26.09 0.41 -22.37
CA ILE A 11 25.05 -0.44 -21.77
C ILE A 11 24.79 0.11 -20.36
N LEU A 12 24.35 1.37 -20.28
CA LEU A 12 23.56 1.82 -19.15
C LEU A 12 22.18 1.23 -19.43
N SER A 13 22.05 -0.07 -19.12
CA SER A 13 20.76 -0.69 -18.88
C SER A 13 20.05 0.23 -17.90
N SER A 14 19.11 1.01 -18.43
CA SER A 14 18.14 1.76 -17.67
C SER A 14 17.44 0.75 -16.76
N LEU A 15 17.94 0.66 -15.52
CA LEU A 15 17.07 0.42 -14.38
C LEU A 15 16.15 1.64 -14.33
N SER A 16 15.18 1.68 -15.24
CA SER A 16 14.09 2.63 -15.22
C SER A 16 13.16 2.17 -14.11
N PHE A 17 13.60 2.36 -12.87
CA PHE A 17 12.70 2.45 -11.74
C PHE A 17 11.80 3.65 -12.06
N SER A 18 10.56 3.38 -12.45
CA SER A 18 9.60 4.44 -12.66
C SER A 18 9.34 5.04 -11.28
N THR A 19 9.72 6.29 -11.06
CA THR A 19 9.48 6.93 -9.77
C THR A 19 7.98 6.99 -9.51
N PRO A 20 7.52 6.83 -8.25
CA PRO A 20 6.10 6.92 -7.92
C PRO A 20 5.46 8.16 -8.54
N TYR A 21 4.38 7.96 -9.29
CA TYR A 21 3.71 9.05 -9.99
C TYR A 21 2.20 8.97 -9.81
N LYS A 22 1.51 10.07 -10.13
CA LYS A 22 0.05 10.08 -10.18
C LYS A 22 -0.41 10.05 -11.62
N ASP A 23 -1.35 9.18 -11.93
CA ASP A 23 -1.99 9.18 -13.24
C ASP A 23 -2.95 10.36 -13.42
N GLU A 24 -3.60 10.45 -14.58
CA GLU A 24 -4.57 11.53 -14.90
C GLU A 24 -5.78 11.59 -13.96
N ARG A 25 -6.06 10.51 -13.22
CA ARG A 25 -7.14 10.43 -12.24
C ARG A 25 -6.66 10.86 -10.85
N GLY A 26 -5.38 11.15 -10.70
CA GLY A 26 -4.74 11.44 -9.41
C GLY A 26 -4.58 10.22 -8.53
N ILE A 27 -4.51 9.01 -9.11
CA ILE A 27 -4.24 7.75 -8.40
C ILE A 27 -2.74 7.53 -8.38
N LEU A 28 -2.17 7.21 -7.22
CA LEU A 28 -0.77 6.86 -7.06
C LEU A 28 -0.50 5.53 -7.77
N VAL A 29 0.49 5.54 -8.67
CA VAL A 29 1.00 4.37 -9.39
C VAL A 29 2.45 4.18 -8.97
N MET A 30 2.76 2.94 -8.57
CA MET A 30 4.08 2.49 -8.12
C MET A 30 4.28 1.05 -8.60
N GLU A 31 5.54 0.67 -8.77
CA GLU A 31 5.92 -0.72 -9.02
C GLU A 31 5.65 -1.58 -7.78
N TYR A 32 5.60 -2.90 -7.95
CA TYR A 32 5.25 -3.80 -6.85
C TYR A 32 6.25 -3.71 -5.68
N GLU A 33 7.55 -3.66 -5.98
CA GLU A 33 8.61 -3.52 -4.96
C GLU A 33 8.48 -2.20 -4.17
N GLU A 34 8.01 -1.13 -4.82
CA GLU A 34 7.75 0.15 -4.16
C GLU A 34 6.53 0.07 -3.23
N TRP A 35 5.51 -0.73 -3.57
CA TRP A 35 4.39 -1.02 -2.68
C TRP A 35 4.81 -1.85 -1.46
N GLU A 36 5.71 -2.83 -1.66
CA GLU A 36 6.28 -3.59 -0.55
C GLU A 36 7.03 -2.67 0.41
N GLU A 37 7.90 -1.78 -0.10
CA GLU A 37 8.61 -0.79 0.72
C GLU A 37 7.67 0.20 1.41
N PHE A 38 6.56 0.58 0.75
CA PHE A 38 5.58 1.52 1.30
C PHE A 38 4.84 0.92 2.50
N TYR A 39 4.40 -0.35 2.42
CA TYR A 39 3.52 -0.95 3.42
C TYR A 39 4.22 -1.83 4.46
N ASN A 40 5.40 -2.38 4.16
CA ASN A 40 6.11 -3.27 5.07
C ASN A 40 7.12 -2.52 5.94
N ASN A 41 7.36 -3.06 7.14
CA ASN A 41 8.46 -2.61 7.97
C ASN A 41 9.80 -2.88 7.25
N PRO A 42 10.87 -2.09 7.50
CA PRO A 42 12.15 -2.30 6.82
C PRO A 42 12.65 -3.75 6.94
N GLY A 43 12.87 -4.40 5.80
CA GLY A 43 13.28 -5.81 5.72
C GLY A 43 12.14 -6.84 5.88
N GLY A 44 10.88 -6.39 5.91
CA GLY A 44 9.69 -7.24 5.86
C GLY A 44 9.12 -7.36 4.45
N GLU A 45 8.50 -8.49 4.17
CA GLU A 45 7.93 -8.85 2.86
C GLU A 45 6.51 -9.44 3.04
N ASP A 46 5.72 -8.88 3.97
CA ASP A 46 4.39 -9.40 4.27
C ASP A 46 3.39 -8.92 3.22
N GLU A 47 2.98 -9.84 2.34
CA GLU A 47 2.01 -9.58 1.29
C GLU A 47 0.67 -9.07 1.85
N MET A 48 0.30 -9.48 3.07
CA MET A 48 -0.92 -9.01 3.72
C MET A 48 -0.89 -7.51 3.99
N CYS A 49 0.28 -6.93 4.27
CA CYS A 49 0.43 -5.50 4.45
C CYS A 49 0.15 -4.74 3.15
N VAL A 50 0.62 -5.28 2.01
CA VAL A 50 0.36 -4.71 0.69
C VAL A 50 -1.12 -4.83 0.34
N ILE A 51 -1.73 -5.99 0.56
CA ILE A 51 -3.15 -6.24 0.28
C ILE A 51 -4.05 -5.33 1.11
N ILE A 52 -3.90 -5.33 2.44
CA ILE A 52 -4.74 -4.54 3.34
C ILE A 52 -4.56 -3.04 3.08
N GLY A 53 -3.31 -2.59 2.99
CA GLY A 53 -3.00 -1.17 2.75
C GLY A 53 -3.59 -0.67 1.44
N SER A 54 -3.46 -1.46 0.37
CA SER A 54 -4.00 -1.13 -0.94
C SER A 54 -5.53 -1.11 -0.94
N LEU A 55 -6.19 -2.05 -0.25
CA LEU A 55 -7.65 -2.04 -0.13
C LEU A 55 -8.17 -0.78 0.56
N ILE A 56 -7.53 -0.36 1.67
CA ILE A 56 -7.87 0.87 2.39
C ILE A 56 -7.64 2.11 1.48
N MET A 57 -6.54 2.12 0.74
CA MET A 57 -6.24 3.22 -0.20
C MET A 57 -7.24 3.30 -1.34
N GLU A 58 -7.56 2.18 -1.98
CA GLU A 58 -8.53 2.12 -3.06
C GLU A 58 -9.94 2.48 -2.58
N GLU A 59 -10.34 2.02 -1.38
CA GLU A 59 -11.62 2.41 -0.79
C GLU A 59 -11.67 3.93 -0.56
N SER A 60 -10.55 4.52 -0.11
CA SER A 60 -10.42 5.96 0.07
C SER A 60 -10.54 6.74 -1.24
N TYR A 61 -9.90 6.26 -2.31
CA TYR A 61 -10.04 6.83 -3.65
C TYR A 61 -11.47 6.70 -4.18
N LEU A 62 -12.14 5.58 -3.94
CA LEU A 62 -13.55 5.38 -4.31
C LEU A 62 -14.49 6.33 -3.57
N LYS A 63 -14.29 6.52 -2.26
CA LYS A 63 -15.01 7.51 -1.44
C LYS A 63 -14.79 8.95 -1.91
N GLU A 64 -13.68 9.23 -2.60
CA GLU A 64 -13.37 10.52 -3.23
C GLU A 64 -13.90 10.64 -4.68
N GLY A 65 -14.60 9.61 -5.18
CA GLY A 65 -15.15 9.60 -6.54
C GLY A 65 -14.12 9.28 -7.64
N LYS A 66 -12.91 8.83 -7.28
CA LYS A 66 -11.92 8.40 -8.28
C LYS A 66 -12.30 7.03 -8.83
N LYS A 67 -12.12 6.86 -10.14
CA LYS A 67 -12.36 5.58 -10.83
C LYS A 67 -11.12 4.70 -10.74
N VAL A 68 -11.11 3.80 -9.75
CA VAL A 68 -10.15 2.69 -9.66
C VAL A 68 -10.73 1.44 -10.36
N GLY A 69 -9.97 0.35 -10.47
CA GLY A 69 -10.35 -0.85 -11.24
C GLY A 69 -11.55 -1.66 -10.71
N LYS A 70 -12.16 -1.25 -9.58
CA LYS A 70 -13.27 -1.92 -8.88
C LYS A 70 -14.24 -0.91 -8.28
N THR A 71 -15.46 -1.32 -7.94
CA THR A 71 -16.45 -0.46 -7.24
C THR A 71 -16.21 -0.42 -5.73
N LEU A 72 -16.89 0.50 -5.04
CA LEU A 72 -16.86 0.59 -3.58
C LEU A 72 -17.42 -0.69 -2.94
N GLU A 73 -18.52 -1.21 -3.45
CA GLU A 73 -19.13 -2.45 -2.96
C GLU A 73 -18.23 -3.66 -3.14
N GLU A 74 -17.54 -3.77 -4.29
CA GLU A 74 -16.58 -4.84 -4.56
C GLU A 74 -15.39 -4.76 -3.59
N ASN A 75 -14.82 -3.57 -3.40
CA ASN A 75 -13.72 -3.37 -2.46
C ASN A 75 -14.14 -3.75 -1.03
N GLN A 76 -15.29 -3.25 -0.56
CA GLN A 76 -15.81 -3.58 0.77
C GLN A 76 -16.15 -5.07 0.92
N SER A 77 -16.54 -5.74 -0.15
CA SER A 77 -16.75 -7.19 -0.13
C SER A 77 -15.44 -7.95 0.09
N ILE A 78 -14.35 -7.51 -0.54
CA ILE A 78 -13.01 -8.09 -0.33
C ILE A 78 -12.55 -7.86 1.11
N ILE A 79 -12.72 -6.64 1.64
CA ILE A 79 -12.38 -6.32 3.04
C ILE A 79 -13.16 -7.21 4.01
N ARG A 80 -14.46 -7.44 3.79
CA ARG A 80 -15.27 -8.35 4.62
C ARG A 80 -14.77 -9.78 4.58
N SER A 81 -14.43 -10.30 3.39
CA SER A 81 -13.83 -11.64 3.27
C SER A 81 -12.49 -11.73 3.97
N LEU A 82 -11.67 -10.68 3.89
CA LEU A 82 -10.37 -10.60 4.55
C LEU A 82 -10.51 -10.60 6.07
N ASN A 83 -11.46 -9.81 6.59
CA ASN A 83 -11.83 -9.79 8.00
C ASN A 83 -12.21 -11.19 8.51
N TYR A 84 -13.05 -11.90 7.74
CA TYR A 84 -13.41 -13.27 8.06
C TYR A 84 -12.18 -14.18 8.13
N LEU A 85 -11.34 -14.19 7.09
CA LEU A 85 -10.11 -15.01 7.03
C LEU A 85 -9.15 -14.70 8.18
N LEU A 86 -8.94 -13.43 8.51
CA LEU A 86 -8.07 -13.01 9.61
C LEU A 86 -8.64 -13.35 11.00
N SER A 87 -9.96 -13.50 11.09
CA SER A 87 -10.63 -13.95 12.32
C SER A 87 -10.69 -15.47 12.46
N GLU A 88 -10.40 -16.25 11.41
CA GLU A 88 -10.46 -17.70 11.49
C GLU A 88 -9.46 -18.22 12.55
N GLY A 89 -10.01 -18.84 13.61
CA GLY A 89 -9.22 -19.33 14.74
C GLY A 89 -9.09 -18.36 15.92
N LEU A 90 -9.65 -17.15 15.81
CA LEU A 90 -9.77 -16.18 16.89
C LEU A 90 -11.25 -16.07 17.29
N ASP A 91 -11.59 -16.32 18.56
CA ASP A 91 -12.96 -16.17 19.08
C ASP A 91 -13.31 -14.68 19.31
N VAL A 92 -13.24 -13.89 18.23
CA VAL A 92 -13.41 -12.43 18.24
C VAL A 92 -14.33 -11.99 17.11
N GLU A 93 -14.96 -10.82 17.26
CA GLU A 93 -15.72 -10.20 16.17
C GLU A 93 -14.79 -9.98 14.96
N SER A 94 -15.22 -10.41 13.77
CA SER A 94 -14.39 -10.36 12.57
C SER A 94 -14.21 -8.95 12.02
N ASP A 95 -15.09 -8.01 12.38
CA ASP A 95 -15.05 -6.67 11.81
C ASP A 95 -13.86 -5.86 12.34
N GLY A 96 -13.15 -5.20 11.43
CA GLY A 96 -11.92 -4.45 11.76
C GLY A 96 -10.66 -5.30 11.98
N MET A 97 -10.71 -6.62 11.76
CA MET A 97 -9.52 -7.48 11.90
C MET A 97 -8.38 -7.11 10.94
N HIS A 98 -8.69 -6.66 9.73
CA HIS A 98 -7.67 -6.12 8.81
C HIS A 98 -6.99 -4.86 9.37
N GLU A 99 -7.73 -3.96 10.03
CA GLU A 99 -7.17 -2.76 10.67
C GLU A 99 -6.26 -3.14 11.84
N TYR A 100 -6.72 -4.06 12.70
CA TYR A 100 -5.94 -4.60 13.80
C TYR A 100 -4.65 -5.26 13.30
N TYR A 101 -4.76 -6.13 12.29
CA TYR A 101 -3.60 -6.78 11.69
C TYR A 101 -2.61 -5.75 11.16
N TYR A 102 -3.08 -4.78 10.40
CA TYR A 102 -2.23 -3.77 9.80
C TYR A 102 -1.41 -3.00 10.85
N VAL A 103 -2.04 -2.58 11.95
CA VAL A 103 -1.34 -1.82 13.00
C VAL A 103 -0.28 -2.65 13.72
N ASN A 104 -0.49 -3.96 13.87
CA ASN A 104 0.43 -4.82 14.61
C ASN A 104 1.59 -5.36 13.77
N PHE A 105 1.40 -5.53 12.46
CA PHE A 105 2.37 -6.21 11.60
C PHE A 105 2.96 -5.32 10.49
N CYS A 106 2.25 -4.27 10.08
CA CYS A 106 2.63 -3.44 8.94
C CYS A 106 3.27 -2.11 9.34
N LYS A 107 3.84 -1.41 8.35
CA LYS A 107 4.45 -0.10 8.56
C LYS A 107 3.36 0.96 8.70
N LYS A 108 3.50 1.84 9.69
CA LYS A 108 2.76 3.10 9.73
C LYS A 108 3.28 4.04 8.65
N PRO A 109 2.47 4.46 7.66
CA PRO A 109 2.92 5.41 6.66
C PRO A 109 3.35 6.73 7.29
N THR A 110 4.46 7.28 6.81
CA THR A 110 4.95 8.59 7.21
C THR A 110 4.10 9.70 6.63
N GLU A 111 4.19 10.90 7.20
CA GLU A 111 3.50 12.08 6.67
C GLU A 111 3.87 12.37 5.19
N LYS A 112 5.12 12.12 4.79
CA LYS A 112 5.56 12.25 3.40
C LYS A 112 4.83 11.26 2.49
N GLU A 113 4.70 10.01 2.91
CA GLU A 113 4.00 8.94 2.19
C GLU A 113 2.50 9.22 2.10
N LEU A 114 1.86 9.64 3.19
CA LEU A 114 0.45 10.04 3.20
C LEU A 114 0.18 11.21 2.22
N ASN A 115 1.10 12.17 2.14
CA ASN A 115 0.99 13.27 1.19
C ASN A 115 1.28 12.83 -0.26
N LEU A 116 2.17 11.85 -0.46
CA LEU A 116 2.42 11.23 -1.76
C LEU A 116 1.15 10.60 -2.32
N VAL A 117 0.40 9.85 -1.50
CA VAL A 117 -0.88 9.22 -1.90
C VAL A 117 -1.90 10.25 -2.42
N GLY A 118 -1.92 11.45 -1.82
CA GLY A 118 -2.80 12.53 -2.26
C GLY A 118 -4.29 12.21 -2.13
N SER A 119 -4.65 11.44 -1.09
CA SER A 119 -6.03 11.19 -0.68
C SER A 119 -6.22 11.69 0.77
N PRO A 120 -6.95 12.81 0.98
CA PRO A 120 -7.32 13.25 2.31
C PRO A 120 -8.10 12.19 3.10
N THR A 121 -8.91 11.37 2.42
CA THR A 121 -9.64 10.26 3.03
C THR A 121 -8.68 9.20 3.53
N PHE A 122 -7.73 8.74 2.72
CA PHE A 122 -6.74 7.74 3.13
C PHE A 122 -5.94 8.21 4.34
N LYS A 123 -5.47 9.46 4.32
CA LYS A 123 -4.77 10.06 5.45
C LYS A 123 -5.61 10.04 6.73
N ARG A 124 -6.90 10.38 6.64
CA ARG A 124 -7.82 10.36 7.79
C ARG A 124 -8.04 8.93 8.29
N GLU A 125 -8.30 7.97 7.40
CA GLU A 125 -8.54 6.58 7.79
C GLU A 125 -7.30 5.94 8.43
N MET A 126 -6.11 6.11 7.85
CA MET A 126 -4.86 5.61 8.45
C MET A 126 -4.62 6.20 9.85
N ASN A 127 -4.84 7.51 10.02
CA ASN A 127 -4.72 8.14 11.34
C ASN A 127 -5.74 7.58 12.34
N LYS A 128 -6.98 7.34 11.89
CA LYS A 128 -8.03 6.74 12.72
C LYS A 128 -7.64 5.31 13.13
N ILE A 129 -7.27 4.45 12.18
CA ILE A 129 -6.85 3.07 12.40
C ILE A 129 -5.74 2.99 13.46
N PHE A 130 -4.64 3.72 13.25
CA PHE A 130 -3.54 3.76 14.23
C PHE A 130 -3.95 4.43 15.54
N SER A 131 -4.95 5.32 15.57
CA SER A 131 -5.42 5.87 16.84
C SER A 131 -6.27 4.90 17.66
N THR A 132 -6.93 3.95 16.99
CA THR A 132 -7.84 2.95 17.58
C THR A 132 -7.10 1.71 18.07
N TYR A 133 -6.15 1.19 17.28
CA TYR A 133 -5.54 -0.12 17.52
C TYR A 133 -4.06 -0.09 17.95
N ASP A 134 -3.40 1.08 18.01
CA ASP A 134 -1.99 1.15 18.41
C ASP A 134 -1.84 0.78 19.91
N PRO A 135 -1.14 -0.32 20.24
CA PRO A 135 -1.04 -0.83 21.60
C PRO A 135 -0.12 0.02 22.49
N LYS A 136 0.54 1.06 21.95
CA LYS A 136 1.45 1.95 22.69
C LYS A 136 0.77 3.19 23.28
N LYS A 137 -0.56 3.17 23.41
CA LYS A 137 -1.33 4.13 24.20
C LYS A 137 -1.57 3.66 25.63
#